data_AF-A0A7S2ED24-F1
#
_entry.id   AF-A0A7S2ED24-F1
#
_cell.length_a   1.000
_cell.length_b   1.000
_cell.length_c   1.000
_cell.angle_alpha   90.00
_cell.angle_beta   90.00
_cell.angle_gamma   90.00
#
_symmetry.space_group_name_H-M   'P 1'
#
loop_
_entity.id
_entity.type
_entity.pdbx_description
1 polymer ?
#
loop_
_entity_poly.entity_id
_entity_poly.type
_entity_poly.pdbx_seq_one_letter_code
_entity_poly.pdbx_strand_id
1 'polypeptide(L)'
;RGTVEPFDVIIMDALDPQDTVVFANILYQDEKFMRSILNGLTDHGVLVMQLGPAIGIEEPPEEISYHQNRAIVTKAAARLGFASLHTYEESHCGFNDPWTYLVACK
;
A
#
# COMPACT_ATOMS: atom_id res chain seq x y z
N ARG A 1 32.08 6.22 -2.74
CA ARG A 1 30.83 5.60 -2.27
C ARG A 1 29.72 6.23 -3.09
N GLY A 2 29.09 5.49 -3.99
CA GLY A 2 27.96 6.03 -4.77
C GLY A 2 26.77 6.23 -3.84
N THR A 3 26.15 7.39 -3.88
CA THR A 3 24.81 7.59 -3.33
C THR A 3 23.83 6.96 -4.31
N VAL A 4 22.97 6.07 -3.82
CA VAL A 4 21.85 5.57 -4.63
C VAL A 4 20.89 6.75 -4.81
N GLU A 5 20.58 7.08 -6.06
CA GLU A 5 19.60 8.13 -6.35
C GLU A 5 18.20 7.66 -5.93
N PRO A 6 17.40 8.50 -5.27
CA PRO A 6 16.01 8.19 -4.95
C PRO A 6 15.16 8.00 -6.21
N PHE A 7 14.07 7.24 -6.09
CA PHE A 7 13.12 6.97 -7.16
C PHE A 7 12.02 8.03 -7.20
N ASP A 8 11.58 8.41 -8.40
CA ASP A 8 10.36 9.21 -8.57
C ASP A 8 9.09 8.38 -8.36
N VAL A 9 9.14 7.10 -8.70
CA VAL A 9 8.01 6.19 -8.52
C VAL A 9 8.50 4.85 -7.98
N ILE A 10 7.87 4.38 -6.92
CA ILE A 10 8.00 3.01 -6.43
C ILE A 10 6.66 2.32 -6.63
N ILE A 11 6.66 1.19 -7.34
CA ILE A 11 5.48 0.34 -7.55
C ILE A 11 5.67 -0.92 -6.73
N MET A 12 4.77 -1.17 -5.78
CA MET A 12 4.74 -2.36 -4.97
C MET A 12 3.63 -3.29 -5.48
N ASP A 13 4.02 -4.15 -6.43
CA ASP A 13 3.20 -5.22 -6.98
C ASP A 13 3.61 -6.54 -6.33
N ALA A 14 2.95 -6.87 -5.22
CA ALA A 14 3.29 -7.98 -4.34
C ALA A 14 2.05 -8.79 -3.94
N LEU A 15 2.17 -9.63 -2.90
CA LEU A 15 1.06 -10.37 -2.30
C LEU A 15 0.05 -9.44 -1.63
N ASP A 16 -1.14 -9.95 -1.30
CA ASP A 16 -2.17 -9.14 -0.66
C ASP A 16 -1.80 -8.82 0.80
N PRO A 17 -2.19 -7.64 1.32
CA PRO A 17 -1.99 -7.34 2.74
C PRO A 17 -2.61 -8.37 3.68
N GLN A 18 -3.64 -9.08 3.21
CA GLN A 18 -4.36 -10.09 3.96
C GLN A 18 -3.69 -11.48 3.92
N ASP A 19 -2.68 -11.68 3.07
CA ASP A 19 -1.88 -12.90 3.08
C ASP A 19 -1.05 -12.97 4.36
N THR A 20 -1.28 -13.99 5.18
CA THR A 20 -0.61 -14.13 6.50
C THR A 20 0.77 -14.76 6.43
N VAL A 21 1.35 -14.86 5.22
CA VAL A 21 2.73 -15.29 5.06
C VAL A 21 3.68 -14.24 5.63
N VAL A 22 4.79 -14.70 6.24
CA VAL A 22 5.76 -13.83 6.94
C VAL A 22 6.22 -12.65 6.07
N PHE A 23 6.38 -12.89 4.78
CA PHE A 23 6.81 -11.87 3.82
C PHE A 23 5.80 -10.73 3.64
N ALA A 24 4.51 -11.03 3.50
CA ALA A 24 3.47 -10.01 3.34
C ALA A 24 3.33 -9.15 4.61
N ASN A 25 3.44 -9.76 5.81
CA ASN A 25 3.44 -8.99 7.05
C ASN A 25 4.58 -7.96 7.11
N ILE A 26 5.78 -8.30 6.62
CA ILE A 26 6.90 -7.35 6.57
C ILE A 26 6.59 -6.20 5.60
N LEU A 27 6.06 -6.49 4.42
CA LEU A 27 5.77 -5.46 3.42
C LEU A 27 4.73 -4.44 3.89
N TYR A 28 3.69 -4.88 4.60
CA TYR A 28 2.53 -4.04 4.90
C TYR A 28 2.45 -3.57 6.36
N GLN A 29 3.11 -4.25 7.29
CA GLN A 29 2.99 -3.98 8.73
C GLN A 29 4.31 -3.55 9.40
N ASP A 30 5.46 -3.66 8.71
CA ASP A 30 6.73 -3.14 9.23
C ASP A 30 6.89 -1.65 8.91
N GLU A 31 6.75 -0.81 9.92
CA GLU A 31 6.94 0.64 9.77
C GLU A 31 8.36 1.01 9.29
N LYS A 32 9.39 0.23 9.65
CA LYS A 32 10.76 0.47 9.18
C LYS A 32 10.86 0.23 7.69
N PHE A 33 10.16 -0.78 7.17
CA PHE A 33 10.11 -1.03 5.73
C PHE A 33 9.41 0.12 5.01
N MET A 34 8.22 0.53 5.45
CA MET A 34 7.51 1.67 4.84
C MET A 34 8.31 2.98 4.92
N ARG A 35 9.04 3.21 6.02
CA ARG A 35 9.97 4.34 6.15
C ARG A 35 11.14 4.24 5.17
N SER A 36 11.64 3.04 4.88
CA SER A 36 12.68 2.84 3.88
C SER A 36 12.17 3.18 2.47
N ILE A 37 10.91 2.87 2.16
CA ILE A 37 10.25 3.27 0.91
C ILE A 37 10.16 4.79 0.82
N LEU A 38 9.65 5.47 1.86
CA LEU A 38 9.55 6.92 1.90
C LEU A 38 10.92 7.61 1.75
N ASN A 39 11.97 7.07 2.37
CA ASN A 39 13.34 7.55 2.23
C ASN A 39 13.93 7.29 0.84
N GLY A 40 13.45 6.25 0.16
CA GLY A 40 13.84 5.89 -1.19
C GLY A 40 13.16 6.74 -2.28
N LEU A 41 12.15 7.54 -1.94
CA LEU A 41 11.47 8.44 -2.87
C LEU A 41 12.11 9.83 -2.93
N THR A 42 12.08 10.46 -4.11
CA THR A 42 12.35 11.90 -4.27
C THR A 42 11.32 12.74 -3.50
N ASP A 43 11.55 14.04 -3.33
CA ASP A 43 10.62 14.93 -2.59
C ASP A 43 9.25 15.08 -3.27
N HIS A 44 9.12 14.65 -4.53
CA HIS A 44 7.87 14.60 -5.28
C HIS A 44 7.53 13.17 -5.71
N GLY A 45 8.14 12.20 -5.05
CA GLY A 45 8.00 10.79 -5.40
C GLY A 45 6.66 10.21 -5.00
N VAL A 46 6.24 9.17 -5.72
CA VAL A 46 4.96 8.50 -5.55
C VAL A 46 5.18 7.01 -5.26
N LEU A 47 4.48 6.51 -4.25
CA LEU A 47 4.34 5.08 -4.00
C LEU A 47 2.98 4.62 -4.55
N VAL A 48 2.99 3.55 -5.34
CA VAL A 48 1.78 2.85 -5.80
C VAL A 48 1.78 1.44 -5.23
N MET A 49 0.68 1.01 -4.61
CA MET A 49 0.56 -0.33 -4.03
C MET A 49 -0.75 -0.99 -4.50
N GLN A 50 -0.66 -2.27 -4.88
CA GLN A 50 -1.83 -3.14 -4.96
C GLN A 50 -2.21 -3.57 -3.52
N LEU A 51 -3.50 -3.57 -3.17
CA LEU A 51 -3.99 -3.83 -1.80
C LEU A 51 -5.05 -4.93 -1.72
N GLY A 52 -5.09 -5.82 -2.71
CA GLY A 52 -6.03 -6.94 -2.77
C GLY A 52 -7.44 -6.58 -3.27
N PRO A 53 -8.38 -7.53 -3.20
CA PRO A 53 -9.76 -7.36 -3.66
C PRO A 53 -10.50 -6.21 -2.97
N ALA A 54 -11.34 -5.48 -3.71
CA ALA A 54 -12.22 -4.46 -3.19
C ALA A 54 -13.24 -5.01 -2.19
N ILE A 55 -13.70 -4.16 -1.27
CA ILE A 55 -14.68 -4.52 -0.25
C ILE A 55 -16.11 -4.47 -0.82
N GLY A 56 -16.91 -5.49 -0.53
CA GLY A 56 -18.33 -5.53 -0.88
C GLY A 56 -19.20 -4.63 -0.01
N ILE A 57 -20.38 -4.26 -0.50
CA ILE A 57 -21.35 -3.38 0.21
C ILE A 57 -21.85 -4.00 1.53
N GLU A 58 -21.92 -5.33 1.59
CA GLU A 58 -22.42 -6.06 2.76
C GLU A 58 -21.32 -6.37 3.79
N GLU A 59 -20.07 -6.00 3.50
CA GLU A 59 -18.94 -6.31 4.36
C GLU A 59 -18.75 -5.27 5.48
N PRO A 60 -18.22 -5.68 6.65
CA PRO A 60 -17.88 -4.75 7.71
C PRO A 60 -16.76 -3.79 7.29
N PRO A 61 -16.66 -2.59 7.90
CA PRO A 61 -15.53 -1.69 7.70
C PRO A 61 -14.18 -2.39 7.84
N GLU A 62 -13.20 -2.00 7.01
CA GLU A 62 -11.89 -2.66 6.92
C GLU A 62 -11.21 -2.80 8.28
N GLU A 63 -11.30 -1.79 9.15
CA GLU A 63 -10.69 -1.79 10.49
C GLU A 63 -11.07 -2.99 11.38
N ILE A 64 -12.23 -3.59 11.13
CA ILE A 64 -12.78 -4.68 11.93
C ILE A 64 -13.10 -5.92 11.10
N SER A 65 -12.62 -5.97 9.84
CA SER A 65 -12.89 -7.06 8.91
C SER A 65 -11.61 -7.81 8.53
N TYR A 66 -11.75 -8.80 7.63
CA TYR A 66 -10.62 -9.49 7.00
C TYR A 66 -9.61 -8.51 6.37
N HIS A 67 -10.08 -7.34 5.94
CA HIS A 67 -9.26 -6.32 5.28
C HIS A 67 -8.49 -5.39 6.24
N GLN A 68 -8.45 -5.65 7.55
CA GLN A 68 -7.79 -4.79 8.55
C GLN A 68 -6.34 -4.43 8.22
N ASN A 69 -5.59 -5.32 7.55
CA ASN A 69 -4.21 -5.06 7.16
C ASN A 69 -4.09 -3.95 6.11
N ARG A 70 -5.12 -3.76 5.27
CA ARG A 70 -5.24 -2.61 4.35
C ARG A 70 -5.39 -1.31 5.13
N ALA A 71 -6.26 -1.29 6.14
CA ALA A 71 -6.41 -0.13 7.01
C ALA A 71 -5.12 0.18 7.78
N ILE A 72 -4.38 -0.84 8.23
CA ILE A 72 -3.09 -0.69 8.91
C ILE A 72 -2.06 -0.02 8.00
N VAL A 73 -1.86 -0.52 6.77
CA VAL A 73 -0.85 0.05 5.86
C VAL A 73 -1.20 1.48 5.44
N THR A 74 -2.48 1.76 5.17
CA THR A 74 -2.96 3.11 4.81
C THR A 74 -2.74 4.09 5.97
N LYS A 75 -3.05 3.68 7.21
CA LYS A 75 -2.78 4.50 8.42
C LYS A 75 -1.29 4.67 8.69
N ALA A 76 -0.48 3.66 8.41
CA ALA A 76 0.97 3.76 8.53
C ALA A 76 1.55 4.76 7.53
N ALA A 77 1.13 4.72 6.26
CA ALA A 77 1.54 5.69 5.24
C ALA A 77 1.18 7.13 5.65
N ALA A 78 -0.05 7.37 6.12
CA ALA A 78 -0.47 8.68 6.63
C ALA A 78 0.40 9.14 7.81
N ARG A 79 0.64 8.27 8.80
CA ARG A 79 1.45 8.58 9.98
C ARG A 79 2.91 8.86 9.64
N LEU A 80 3.45 8.21 8.62
CA LEU A 80 4.85 8.35 8.20
C LEU A 80 5.15 9.63 7.43
N GLY A 81 4.13 10.32 6.94
CA GLY A 81 4.26 11.65 6.36
C GLY A 81 4.17 11.73 4.84
N PHE A 82 3.53 10.75 4.19
CA PHE A 82 3.05 10.98 2.81
C PHE A 82 2.06 12.15 2.81
N ALA A 83 2.28 13.17 1.98
CA ALA A 83 1.48 14.37 1.90
C ALA A 83 0.02 14.13 1.47
N SER A 84 -0.24 13.13 0.62
CA SER A 84 -1.60 12.74 0.25
C SER A 84 -1.72 11.26 -0.10
N LEU A 85 -2.88 10.69 0.17
CA LEU A 85 -3.23 9.29 -0.09
C LEU A 85 -4.49 9.25 -0.94
N HIS A 86 -4.46 8.51 -2.04
CA HIS A 86 -5.58 8.34 -2.96
C HIS A 86 -5.82 6.85 -3.18
N THR A 87 -6.97 6.37 -2.77
CA THR A 87 -7.40 4.99 -3.00
C THR A 87 -8.33 4.95 -4.19
N TYR A 88 -8.15 3.97 -5.08
CA TYR A 88 -9.06 3.70 -6.19
C TYR A 88 -9.24 2.20 -6.40
N GLU A 89 -10.27 1.84 -7.16
CA GLU A 89 -10.60 0.46 -7.51
C GLU A 89 -10.63 0.31 -9.03
N GLU A 90 -10.16 -0.83 -9.53
CA GLU A 90 -10.26 -1.20 -10.95
C GLU A 90 -10.94 -2.56 -11.11
N SER A 91 -12.03 -2.58 -11.88
CA SER A 91 -12.84 -3.78 -12.14
C SER A 91 -12.43 -4.52 -13.41
N HIS A 92 -11.69 -3.87 -14.31
CA HIS A 92 -11.14 -4.46 -15.53
C HIS A 92 -9.69 -4.93 -15.34
N CYS A 93 -9.35 -5.38 -14.13
CA CYS A 93 -8.01 -5.83 -13.73
C CYS A 93 -7.70 -7.29 -14.14
N GLY A 94 -8.68 -8.01 -14.73
CA GLY A 94 -8.51 -9.40 -15.16
C GLY A 94 -8.63 -10.44 -14.03
N PHE A 95 -8.99 -10.00 -12.82
CA PHE A 95 -9.36 -10.87 -11.70
C PHE A 95 -10.88 -11.09 -11.64
N ASN A 96 -11.33 -11.98 -10.75
CA ASN A 96 -12.75 -12.27 -10.57
C ASN A 96 -13.51 -11.21 -9.77
N ASP A 97 -12.78 -10.26 -9.17
CA ASP A 97 -13.31 -9.19 -8.32
C ASP A 97 -12.57 -7.88 -8.65
N PRO A 98 -13.16 -6.70 -8.40
CA PRO A 98 -12.44 -5.43 -8.49
C PRO A 98 -11.26 -5.43 -7.52
N TRP A 99 -10.18 -4.73 -7.87
CA TRP A 99 -8.96 -4.66 -7.05
C TRP A 99 -8.74 -3.26 -6.51
N THR A 100 -8.31 -3.16 -5.25
CA THR A 100 -8.00 -1.89 -4.58
C THR A 100 -6.54 -1.53 -4.76
N TYR A 101 -6.27 -0.26 -5.05
CA TYR A 101 -4.93 0.31 -5.16
C TYR A 101 -4.81 1.57 -4.32
N LEU A 102 -3.61 1.83 -3.78
CA LEU A 102 -3.26 3.05 -3.08
C LEU A 102 -2.13 3.79 -3.81
N VAL A 103 -2.36 5.07 -4.08
CA VAL A 103 -1.35 6.04 -4.53
C VAL A 103 -1.02 6.97 -3.35
N ALA A 104 0.21 6.92 -2.87
CA ALA A 104 0.71 7.74 -1.78
C ALA A 104 1.78 8.71 -2.31
N CYS A 105 1.49 10.01 -2.29
CA CYS A 105 2.41 11.05 -2.74
C CYS A 105 3.20 11.55 -1.54
N LYS A 106 4.53 11.59 -1.64
CA LYS A 106 5.41 12.13 -0.61
C LYS A 106 5.22 13.65 -0.48
#